data_AF-A0A967WNS6-F1
#
_entry.id   AF-A0A967WNS6-F1
#
_cell.length_a   1.000
_cell.length_b   1.000
_cell.length_c   1.000
_cell.angle_alpha   90.00
_cell.angle_beta   90.00
_cell.angle_gamma   90.00
#
_symmetry.space_group_name_H-M   'P 1'
#
loop_
_entity.id
_entity.type
_entity.pdbx_description
1 polymer ?
#
loop_
_entity_poly.entity_id
_entity_poly.type
_entity_poly.pdbx_seq_one_letter_code
_entity_poly.pdbx_strand_id
1 'polypeptide(L)' 'IRIEASLESPGYLVLTDTHYPGWEAEINGEPVDIERANLYFRAVYLPPGEHKILFSYSPSSARAGLGAGLA' A
#
# COMPACT_ATOMS: atom_id res chain seq x y z
N ILE A 1 5.04 2.91 -5.63
CA ILE A 1 5.58 3.99 -4.78
C ILE A 1 6.44 3.33 -3.72
N ARG A 2 7.72 3.71 -3.61
CA ARG A 2 8.65 3.12 -2.64
C ARG A 2 9.04 4.17 -1.60
N ILE A 3 8.95 3.82 -0.33
CA ILE A 3 9.32 4.69 0.80
C ILE A 3 10.20 3.89 1.75
N GLU A 4 11.20 4.56 2.31
CA GLU A 4 12.00 4.04 3.42
C GLU A 4 11.71 4.89 4.65
N ALA A 5 11.46 4.25 5.79
CA ALA A 5 11.10 4.91 7.04
C ALA A 5 11.75 4.21 8.24
N SER A 6 12.24 5.01 9.18
CA SER A 6 12.79 4.55 10.46
C SER A 6 11.96 5.11 11.60
N LEU A 7 11.50 4.24 12.49
CA LEU A 7 10.64 4.61 13.62
C LEU A 7 11.28 4.17 14.94
N GLU A 8 11.35 5.09 15.91
CA GLU A 8 11.79 4.77 17.28
C GLU A 8 10.67 4.14 18.13
N SER A 9 9.41 4.37 17.75
CA SER A 9 8.21 3.84 18.40
C SER A 9 7.17 3.42 17.35
N PRO A 10 6.22 2.53 17.66
CA PRO A 10 5.17 2.16 16.72
C PRO A 10 4.42 3.39 16.19
N GLY A 11 4.03 3.35 14.91
CA GLY A 11 3.32 4.46 14.29
C GLY A 11 2.66 4.09 12.97
N TYR A 12 2.00 5.08 12.37
CA TYR A 12 1.41 4.94 11.04
C TYR A 12 2.19 5.80 10.06
N LEU A 13 2.60 5.21 8.94
CA LEU A 13 3.01 5.96 7.78
C LEU A 13 1.76 6.31 6.98
N VAL A 14 1.46 7.60 6.87
CA VAL A 14 0.31 8.12 6.12
C VAL A 14 0.77 8.69 4.80
N LEU A 15 0.22 8.18 3.70
CA LEU A 15 0.31 8.81 2.40
C LEU A 15 -0.91 9.73 2.22
N THR A 16 -0.65 11.02 2.04
CA THR A 16 -1.70 12.03 1.81
C THR A 16 -2.19 12.01 0.36
N ASP A 17 -2.54 10.84 -0.14
CA ASP A 17 -3.17 10.63 -1.43
C ASP A 17 -4.46 9.83 -1.30
N THR A 18 -5.24 9.79 -2.37
CA THR A 18 -6.58 9.21 -2.34
C THR A 18 -6.52 7.69 -2.16
N HIS A 19 -7.18 7.19 -1.12
CA HIS A 19 -7.48 5.79 -0.89
C HIS A 19 -8.49 5.28 -1.93
N TYR A 20 -7.97 4.87 -3.09
CA TYR A 20 -8.73 4.26 -4.18
C TYR A 20 -8.63 2.73 -4.12
N PRO A 21 -9.68 1.96 -4.48
CA PRO A 21 -9.59 0.49 -4.53
C PRO A 21 -8.53 -0.01 -5.52
N GLY A 22 -7.85 -1.11 -5.20
CA GLY A 22 -6.85 -1.75 -6.06
C GLY A 22 -5.40 -1.39 -5.76
N TRP A 23 -5.14 -0.62 -4.70
CA TRP A 23 -3.79 -0.50 -4.14
C TRP A 23 -3.47 -1.67 -3.22
N GLU A 24 -2.24 -2.14 -3.29
CA GLU A 24 -1.64 -3.15 -2.43
C GLU A 24 -0.40 -2.53 -1.76
N ALA A 25 -0.05 -3.01 -0.56
CA ALA A 25 1.11 -2.56 0.18
C ALA A 25 1.93 -3.74 0.70
N GLU A 26 3.25 -3.55 0.72
CA GLU A 26 4.21 -4.51 1.27
C GLU A 26 5.18 -3.78 2.20
N ILE A 27 5.55 -4.43 3.30
CA ILE A 27 6.65 -4.01 4.17
C ILE A 27 7.73 -5.08 4.08
N ASN A 28 8.91 -4.69 3.59
CA ASN A 28 10.05 -5.60 3.42
C ASN A 28 9.72 -6.84 2.55
N GLY A 29 8.75 -6.71 1.64
CA GLY A 29 8.29 -7.78 0.75
C GLY A 29 7.13 -8.61 1.30
N GLU A 30 6.69 -8.38 2.54
CA GLU A 30 5.52 -9.05 3.11
C GLU A 30 4.26 -8.19 2.92
N PRO A 31 3.16 -8.75 2.37
CA PRO A 31 1.91 -8.02 2.18
C PRO A 31 1.33 -7.53 3.51
N VAL A 32 0.80 -6.30 3.51
CA VAL A 32 0.12 -5.71 4.66
C VAL A 32 -1.16 -5.00 4.25
N ASP A 33 -2.07 -4.88 5.21
CA ASP A 33 -3.32 -4.15 5.00
C ASP A 33 -3.06 -2.64 4.89
N ILE A 34 -3.72 -2.02 3.90
CA ILE A 34 -3.78 -0.57 3.79
C ILE A 34 -4.97 -0.07 4.59
N GLU A 35 -4.66 0.65 5.67
CA GLU A 35 -5.64 1.32 6.50
C GLU A 35 -6.09 2.66 5.89
N ARG A 36 -7.25 3.12 6.35
CA ARG A 36 -7.79 4.43 5.96
C ARG A 36 -7.55 5.45 7.08
N ALA A 37 -6.76 6.46 6.79
CA ALA A 37 -6.54 7.60 7.69
C ALA A 37 -7.36 8.82 7.22
N ASN A 38 -7.95 9.56 8.15
CA ASN A 38 -8.66 10.82 7.87
C ASN A 38 -9.64 10.75 6.68
N LEU A 39 -10.41 9.67 6.60
CA LEU A 39 -11.43 9.38 5.57
C LEU A 39 -10.93 9.17 4.13
N TYR A 40 -9.77 9.72 3.76
CA TYR A 40 -9.31 9.75 2.37
C TYR A 40 -7.89 9.24 2.16
N PHE A 41 -7.07 9.19 3.20
CA PHE A 41 -5.65 8.87 3.08
C PHE A 41 -5.38 7.39 3.31
N ARG A 42 -4.28 6.92 2.72
CA ARG A 42 -3.79 5.56 2.92
C ARG A 42 -2.79 5.56 4.05
N ALA A 43 -2.86 4.54 4.91
CA ALA A 43 -1.92 4.36 5.99
C ALA A 43 -1.46 2.91 6.09
N VAL A 44 -0.25 2.70 6.56
CA VAL A 44 0.24 1.39 7.00
C VAL A 44 0.81 1.51 8.40
N TYR A 45 0.51 0.55 9.25
CA TYR A 45 1.11 0.45 10.57
C TYR A 45 2.55 -0.04 10.45
N LEU A 46 3.46 0.60 11.18
CA LEU A 46 4.88 0.26 11.25
C LEU A 46 5.26 0.02 12.72
N PRO A 47 5.83 -1.15 13.07
CA PRO A 47 6.52 -1.31 14.35
C PRO A 47 7.82 -0.48 14.37
N PRO A 48 8.51 -0.34 15.53
CA PRO A 48 9.83 0.29 15.57
C PRO A 48 10.83 -0.40 14.64
N GLY A 49 11.77 0.37 14.10
CA GLY A 49 12.84 -0.10 13.22
C GLY A 49 12.76 0.46 11.80
N GLU A 50 13.58 -0.14 10.93
CA GLU A 50 13.75 0.25 9.53
C GLU A 50 12.79 -0.52 8.63
N HIS A 51 12.08 0.20 7.78
CA HIS A 51 11.08 -0.37 6.89
C HIS A 51 11.28 0.09 5.45
N LYS A 52 11.15 -0.85 4.52
CA LYS A 52 11.00 -0.58 3.09
C LYS A 52 9.55 -0.86 2.71
N ILE A 53 8.80 0.20 2.44
CA ILE A 53 7.39 0.12 2.11
C ILE A 53 7.24 0.26 0.59
N LEU A 54 6.51 -0.67 -0.02
CA LEU A 54 6.12 -0.61 -1.42
C LEU A 54 4.61 -0.56 -1.53
N PHE A 55 4.08 0.51 -2.13
CA PHE A 55 2.69 0.55 -2.59
C PHE A 55 2.63 0.31 -4.09
N SER A 56 1.83 -0.65 -4.53
CA SER A 56 1.62 -1.00 -5.94
C SER A 56 0.14 -0.86 -6.29
N TYR A 57 -0.15 -0.43 -7.52
CA TYR A 57 -1.54 -0.33 -8.00
C TYR A 57 -1.81 -1.48 -8.96
N SER A 58 -2.70 -2.39 -8.57
CA SER A 58 -3.02 -3.63 -9.27
C SER A 58 -4.53 -3.86 -9.28
N PRO A 59 -5.30 -3.07 -10.06
CA PRO A 59 -6.75 -3.21 -10.08
C PRO A 59 -7.16 -4.54 -10.72
N SER A 60 -8.14 -5.22 -10.10
CA SER A 60 -8.68 -6.50 -10.57
C SER A 60 -9.26 -6.42 -11.99
N SER A 61 -9.80 -5.28 -12.40
CA SER A 61 -10.32 -5.03 -13.75
C SER A 61 -9.23 -5.10 -14.83
N ALA A 62 -8.01 -4.65 -14.53
CA ALA A 62 -6.88 -4.76 -15.47
C ALA A 62 -6.47 -6.22 -15.69
N ARG A 63 -6.56 -7.06 -14.64
CA ARG A 63 -6.32 -8.51 -14.75
C ARG A 63 -7.40 -9.20 -15.60
N ALA A 64 -8.66 -8.79 -15.46
CA ALA A 64 -9.78 -9.36 -16.22
C ALA A 64 -9.74 -9.00 -17.72
N GLY A 65 -9.36 -7.77 -18.09
CA GLY A 65 -9.26 -7.34 -19.49
C GLY A 65 -8.19 -8.08 -20.29
N LEU A 66 -7.07 -8.45 -19.67
CA LEU A 66 -6.02 -9.27 -20.31
C LEU A 66 -6.50 -10.68 -20.68
N GLY A 67 -7.43 -11.27 -19.91
CA GLY A 67 -8.01 -12.58 -20.22
C GLY A 67 -9.08 -12.54 -21.30
N ALA A 68 -9.87 -11.46 -21.37
CA ALA A 68 -10.92 -11.30 -22.38
C ALA A 68 -10.40 -10.82 -23.74
N GLY A 69 -9.25 -10.14 -23.79
CA GLY A 69 -8.65 -9.65 -25.04
C GLY A 69 -7.84 -10.69 -25.82
N LEU A 70 -7.60 -11.88 -25.24
CA LEU A 70 -6.89 -13.00 -25.86
C LEU A 70 -7.81 -14.18 -26.24
N ALA A 71 -9.14 -14.01 -26.11
CA ALA A 71 -10.15 -15.02 -26.43
C ALA A 71 -10.85 -14.71 -27.76
#